data_AF-A0A432HZA4-F1
#
_entry.id   AF-A0A432HZA4-F1
#
_cell.length_a   1.000
_cell.length_b   1.000
_cell.length_c   1.000
_cell.angle_alpha   90.00
_cell.angle_beta   90.00
_cell.angle_gamma   90.00
#
_symmetry.space_group_name_H-M   'P 1'
#
loop_
_entity.id
_entity.type
_entity.pdbx_description
1 polymer ?
#
loop_
_entity_poly.entity_id
_entity_poly.type
_entity_poly.pdbx_seq_one_letter_code
_entity_poly.pdbx_strand_id
1 'polypeptide(L)'
;MPLPLICVTINGHSLADMVAQAEKATGEGADIIEVRFDELYVERVEVKAENTDGEVETSHELVPRGIDVIDVPEAIERLKAGIEKPVLFTCRPRRQGGNFPGTEEERIEVIRQAVASGVSWVDLELDIEEQERAALFEQAAEAGTKVVASHHDMESTPKSADIQSFVAESRQYGDTVKLCYRSNGHGDGLSLCEAAWELRDDADLSLALMGQGVGGDMPRIHAPMFSQSLVYATLETDFNLPDRGMINVRDLRIAWEMLGYSEDSEE
;
A
#
# COMPACT_ATOMS: atom_id res chain seq x y z
N MET A 1 5.50 -1.74 -24.05
CA MET A 1 4.88 -2.58 -22.98
C MET A 1 3.94 -1.70 -22.16
N PRO A 2 2.74 -2.15 -21.73
CA PRO A 2 1.89 -1.33 -20.88
C PRO A 2 2.55 -1.08 -19.52
N LEU A 3 2.44 0.14 -19.00
CA LEU A 3 2.94 0.48 -17.68
C LEU A 3 1.97 0.01 -16.58
N PRO A 4 2.45 -0.41 -15.39
CA PRO A 4 1.60 -0.65 -14.23
C PRO A 4 0.87 0.62 -13.80
N LEU A 5 -0.28 0.46 -13.15
CA LEU A 5 -0.89 1.55 -12.41
C LEU A 5 0.00 1.95 -11.22
N ILE A 6 0.20 3.25 -11.02
CA ILE A 6 0.91 3.79 -9.87
C ILE A 6 -0.10 4.07 -8.75
N CYS A 7 -0.02 3.29 -7.68
CA CYS A 7 -0.72 3.53 -6.42
C CYS A 7 0.18 4.37 -5.50
N VAL A 8 -0.27 5.56 -5.10
CA VAL A 8 0.46 6.36 -4.11
C VAL A 8 -0.20 6.22 -2.75
N THR A 9 0.57 5.76 -1.76
CA THR A 9 0.11 5.65 -0.38
C THR A 9 0.14 7.00 0.30
N ILE A 10 -1.00 7.42 0.86
CA ILE A 10 -1.12 8.59 1.73
C ILE A 10 -1.32 8.13 3.17
N ASN A 11 -0.58 8.74 4.10
CA ASN A 11 -0.45 8.31 5.49
C ASN A 11 -0.61 9.48 6.49
N GLY A 12 -1.27 10.56 6.07
CA GLY A 12 -1.57 11.69 6.94
C GLY A 12 -2.41 11.33 8.16
N HIS A 13 -2.18 12.01 9.28
CA HIS A 13 -2.84 11.71 10.57
C HIS A 13 -4.16 12.49 10.78
N SER A 14 -4.63 13.18 9.73
CA SER A 14 -5.91 13.87 9.70
C SER A 14 -6.51 13.85 8.29
N LEU A 15 -7.83 14.01 8.18
CA LEU A 15 -8.53 14.04 6.89
C LEU A 15 -8.02 15.16 5.98
N ALA A 16 -7.74 16.35 6.54
CA ALA A 16 -7.24 17.47 5.77
C ALA A 16 -5.83 17.21 5.20
N ASP A 17 -4.96 16.59 6.00
CA ASP A 17 -3.62 16.18 5.56
C ASP A 17 -3.70 15.09 4.47
N MET A 18 -4.54 14.07 4.65
CA MET A 18 -4.77 13.04 3.63
C MET A 18 -5.27 13.63 2.31
N VAL A 19 -6.23 14.56 2.33
CA VAL A 19 -6.72 15.23 1.12
C VAL A 19 -5.61 16.03 0.44
N ALA A 20 -4.82 16.80 1.20
CA ALA A 20 -3.69 17.54 0.64
C ALA A 20 -2.61 16.62 0.05
N GLN A 21 -2.35 15.48 0.67
CA GLN A 21 -1.45 14.45 0.14
C GLN A 21 -2.00 13.85 -1.16
N ALA A 22 -3.30 13.57 -1.23
CA ALA A 22 -3.94 13.04 -2.43
C ALA A 22 -3.87 14.02 -3.62
N GLU A 23 -4.09 15.32 -3.37
CA GLU A 23 -3.91 16.37 -4.37
C GLU A 23 -2.47 16.39 -4.90
N LYS A 24 -1.49 16.34 -3.99
CA LYS A 24 -0.05 16.27 -4.35
C LYS A 24 0.25 15.02 -5.18
N ALA A 25 -0.18 13.84 -4.73
CA ALA A 25 0.01 12.57 -5.44
C ALA A 25 -0.60 12.58 -6.83
N THR A 26 -1.80 13.15 -6.97
CA THR A 26 -2.47 13.35 -8.25
C THR A 26 -1.61 14.19 -9.19
N GLY A 27 -1.08 15.31 -8.71
CA GLY A 27 -0.18 16.18 -9.46
C GLY A 27 1.18 15.55 -9.80
N GLU A 28 1.61 14.52 -9.07
CA GLU A 28 2.86 13.80 -9.29
C GLU A 28 2.69 12.53 -10.16
N GLY A 29 1.47 12.25 -10.61
CA GLY A 29 1.20 11.18 -11.57
C GLY A 29 0.72 9.87 -10.96
N ALA A 30 0.04 9.93 -9.80
CA ALA A 30 -0.68 8.78 -9.24
C ALA A 30 -1.90 8.41 -10.11
N ASP A 31 -2.12 7.12 -10.29
CA ASP A 31 -3.31 6.55 -10.92
C ASP A 31 -4.37 6.17 -9.87
N ILE A 32 -3.91 5.68 -8.73
CA ILE A 32 -4.74 5.28 -7.57
C ILE A 32 -4.16 5.92 -6.31
N ILE A 33 -5.03 6.33 -5.39
CA ILE A 33 -4.65 6.81 -4.07
C ILE A 33 -4.99 5.75 -3.02
N GLU A 34 -3.97 5.16 -2.39
CA GLU A 34 -4.19 4.33 -1.20
C GLU A 34 -4.36 5.23 0.02
N VAL A 35 -5.57 5.24 0.57
CA VAL A 35 -5.86 5.83 1.87
C VAL A 35 -5.52 4.80 2.94
N ARG A 36 -4.46 5.05 3.72
CA ARG A 36 -4.18 4.30 4.95
C ARG A 36 -5.05 4.81 6.09
N PHE A 37 -6.32 4.41 6.09
CA PHE A 37 -7.32 4.86 7.06
C PHE A 37 -6.91 4.58 8.51
N ASP A 38 -6.13 3.52 8.73
CA ASP A 38 -5.59 3.18 10.04
C ASP A 38 -4.64 4.25 10.62
N GLU A 39 -4.05 5.13 9.80
CA GLU A 39 -3.21 6.25 10.25
C GLU A 39 -4.02 7.39 10.89
N LEU A 40 -5.34 7.45 10.66
CA LEU A 40 -6.25 8.36 11.36
C LEU A 40 -6.44 7.99 12.83
N TYR A 41 -6.01 6.80 13.26
CA TYR A 41 -6.02 6.40 14.67
C TYR A 41 -4.69 6.69 15.37
N VAL A 42 -3.81 7.45 14.73
CA VAL A 42 -2.53 7.88 15.30
C VAL A 42 -2.48 9.38 15.32
N GLU A 43 -1.95 9.94 16.39
CA GLU A 43 -1.63 11.36 16.50
C GLU A 43 -0.12 11.55 16.51
N ARG A 44 0.37 12.54 15.75
CA ARG A 44 1.78 12.91 15.74
C ARG A 44 2.01 14.03 16.74
N VAL A 45 2.67 13.72 17.85
CA VAL A 45 2.91 14.64 18.96
C VAL A 45 4.36 15.13 18.94
N GLU A 46 4.57 16.44 19.07
CA GLU A 46 5.90 17.04 19.21
C GLU A 46 6.46 16.76 20.61
N VAL A 47 7.63 16.13 20.68
CA VAL A 47 8.34 15.81 21.93
C VAL A 47 9.63 16.61 21.98
N LYS A 48 9.87 17.28 23.11
CA LYS A 48 11.08 18.05 23.36
C LYS A 48 11.91 17.36 24.43
N ALA A 49 13.13 16.98 24.07
CA ALA A 49 14.10 16.40 24.98
C ALA A 49 15.30 17.35 25.08
N GLU A 50 15.69 17.70 26.31
CA GLU A 50 16.92 18.47 26.55
C GLU A 50 18.08 17.50 26.78
N ASN A 51 19.15 17.62 26.00
CA ASN A 51 20.34 16.80 26.18
C ASN A 51 21.19 17.30 27.36
N THR A 52 22.24 16.57 27.71
CA THR A 52 23.13 16.91 28.84
C THR A 52 23.87 18.24 28.67
N ASP A 53 23.92 18.78 27.44
CA ASP A 53 24.56 20.04 27.09
C ASP A 53 23.57 21.22 27.06
N GLY A 54 22.29 20.99 27.40
CA GLY A 54 21.24 22.00 27.43
C GLY A 54 20.62 22.31 26.07
N GLU A 55 20.91 21.50 25.04
CA GLU A 55 20.28 21.63 23.73
C GLU A 55 18.93 20.91 23.71
N VAL A 56 17.89 21.60 23.26
CA VAL A 56 16.55 21.03 23.11
C VAL A 56 16.42 20.40 21.74
N GLU A 57 16.40 19.07 21.70
CA GLU A 57 16.06 18.30 20.53
C GLU A 57 14.54 18.13 20.43
N THR A 58 13.99 18.42 19.26
CA THR A 58 12.56 18.24 18.98
C THR A 58 12.37 17.03 18.08
N SER A 59 11.69 16.01 18.59
CA SER A 59 11.29 14.82 17.84
C SER A 59 9.76 14.76 17.72
N HIS A 60 9.27 13.80 16.95
CA HIS A 60 7.84 13.51 16.89
C HIS A 60 7.62 12.06 17.30
N GLU A 61 6.62 11.84 18.14
CA GLU A 61 6.15 10.51 18.52
C GLU A 61 4.76 10.27 17.96
N LEU A 62 4.50 9.02 17.61
CA LEU A 62 3.20 8.55 17.14
C LEU A 62 2.45 7.94 18.33
N VAL A 63 1.35 8.58 18.72
CA VAL A 63 0.53 8.18 19.85
C VAL A 63 -0.78 7.57 19.34
N PRO A 64 -1.11 6.32 19.71
CA PRO A 64 -2.38 5.71 19.36
C PRO A 64 -3.56 6.44 19.98
N ARG A 65 -4.65 6.54 19.22
CA ARG A 65 -5.95 7.07 19.65
C ARG A 65 -6.98 5.94 19.78
N GLY A 66 -8.07 6.19 20.51
CA GLY A 66 -9.20 5.27 20.62
C GLY A 66 -9.95 5.11 19.29
N ILE A 67 -10.68 4.00 19.13
CA ILE A 67 -11.49 3.77 17.92
C ILE A 67 -12.64 4.78 17.79
N ASP A 68 -13.13 5.31 18.92
CA ASP A 68 -14.24 6.25 19.03
C ASP A 68 -13.89 7.68 18.57
N VAL A 69 -12.62 7.96 18.26
CA VAL A 69 -12.19 9.31 17.84
C VAL A 69 -12.55 9.63 16.40
N ILE A 70 -12.91 8.63 15.59
CA ILE A 70 -13.26 8.78 14.17
C ILE A 70 -14.71 8.37 13.96
N ASP A 71 -15.54 9.29 13.44
CA ASP A 71 -16.80 8.94 12.80
C ASP A 71 -16.48 8.37 11.41
N VAL A 72 -16.54 7.04 11.28
CA VAL A 72 -16.05 6.32 10.10
C VAL A 72 -16.85 6.67 8.84
N PRO A 73 -18.20 6.65 8.84
CA PRO A 73 -18.97 7.08 7.68
C PRO A 73 -18.69 8.53 7.26
N GLU A 74 -18.61 9.47 8.21
CA GLU A 74 -18.31 10.87 7.89
C GLU A 74 -16.90 11.02 7.30
N ALA A 75 -15.91 10.33 7.88
CA ALA A 75 -14.53 10.36 7.41
C ALA A 75 -14.40 9.82 5.98
N ILE A 76 -15.05 8.70 5.67
CA ILE A 76 -15.05 8.11 4.33
C ILE A 76 -15.66 9.06 3.30
N GLU A 77 -16.82 9.66 3.60
CA GLU A 77 -17.46 10.59 2.67
C GLU A 77 -16.61 11.85 2.44
N ARG A 78 -15.94 12.36 3.47
CA ARG A 78 -14.99 13.49 3.32
C ARG A 78 -13.80 13.14 2.45
N LEU A 79 -13.21 11.96 2.62
CA LEU A 79 -12.10 11.50 1.79
C LEU A 79 -12.54 11.33 0.32
N LYS A 80 -13.68 10.70 0.08
CA LYS A 80 -14.23 10.55 -1.27
C LYS A 80 -14.54 11.89 -1.94
N ALA A 81 -15.03 12.87 -1.18
CA ALA A 81 -15.30 14.20 -1.71
C ALA A 81 -14.02 15.00 -2.02
N GLY A 82 -12.93 14.74 -1.31
CA GLY A 82 -11.65 15.45 -1.45
C GLY A 82 -10.64 14.78 -2.40
N ILE A 83 -10.87 13.53 -2.82
CA ILE A 83 -9.92 12.77 -3.65
C ILE A 83 -10.54 12.54 -5.03
N GLU A 84 -9.94 13.13 -6.07
CA GLU A 84 -10.44 13.01 -7.46
C GLU A 84 -10.13 11.66 -8.12
N LYS A 85 -9.04 11.01 -7.68
CA LYS A 85 -8.57 9.73 -8.21
C LYS A 85 -9.35 8.55 -7.59
N PRO A 86 -9.37 7.37 -8.24
CA PRO A 86 -9.84 6.15 -7.61
C PRO A 86 -9.19 5.92 -6.25
N VAL A 87 -10.02 5.67 -5.24
CA VAL A 87 -9.58 5.44 -3.85
C VAL A 87 -9.40 3.94 -3.62
N LEU A 88 -8.22 3.57 -3.13
CA LEU A 88 -7.97 2.27 -2.51
C LEU A 88 -8.01 2.45 -1.00
N PHE A 89 -9.04 1.89 -0.37
CA PHE A 89 -9.24 1.99 1.06
C PHE A 89 -8.51 0.85 1.78
N THR A 90 -7.57 1.20 2.65
CA THR A 90 -6.80 0.26 3.46
C THR A 90 -6.95 0.58 4.94
N CYS A 91 -7.44 -0.37 5.73
CA CYS A 91 -7.42 -0.30 7.19
C CYS A 91 -6.51 -1.41 7.73
N ARG A 92 -5.20 -1.17 7.71
CA ARG A 92 -4.17 -2.18 8.02
C ARG A 92 -4.14 -2.49 9.52
N PRO A 93 -4.15 -3.77 9.95
CA PRO A 93 -3.99 -4.14 11.35
C PRO A 93 -2.51 -4.11 11.78
N ARG A 94 -2.28 -3.99 13.09
CA ARG A 94 -0.92 -3.97 13.68
C ARG A 94 -0.08 -5.20 13.35
N ARG A 95 -0.70 -6.38 13.26
CA ARG A 95 -0.04 -7.64 12.90
C ARG A 95 0.58 -7.64 11.49
N GLN A 96 0.19 -6.69 10.64
CA GLN A 96 0.75 -6.49 9.30
C GLN A 96 1.27 -5.04 9.11
N GLY A 97 1.67 -4.38 10.21
CA GLY A 97 2.40 -3.11 10.18
C GLY A 97 1.53 -1.87 10.07
N GLY A 98 0.22 -1.98 10.30
CA GLY A 98 -0.69 -0.85 10.39
C GLY A 98 -0.90 -0.36 11.82
N ASN A 99 -1.80 0.60 11.97
CA ASN A 99 -2.00 1.32 13.23
C ASN A 99 -3.41 1.19 13.83
N PHE A 100 -4.29 0.36 13.24
CA PHE A 100 -5.65 0.20 13.74
C PHE A 100 -5.65 -0.26 15.21
N PRO A 101 -6.38 0.43 16.11
CA PRO A 101 -6.27 0.21 17.56
C PRO A 101 -7.27 -0.82 18.11
N GLY A 102 -8.33 -1.14 17.36
CA GLY A 102 -9.44 -1.99 17.79
C GLY A 102 -9.24 -3.49 17.55
N THR A 103 -10.30 -4.25 17.75
CA THR A 103 -10.36 -5.69 17.45
C THR A 103 -10.52 -5.96 15.96
N GLU A 104 -10.35 -7.21 15.55
CA GLU A 104 -10.54 -7.58 14.14
C GLU A 104 -11.99 -7.40 13.70
N GLU A 105 -12.96 -7.68 14.57
CA GLU A 105 -14.38 -7.49 14.29
C GLU A 105 -14.71 -6.01 14.07
N GLU A 106 -14.14 -5.12 14.88
CA GLU A 106 -14.28 -3.67 14.72
C GLU A 106 -13.63 -3.20 13.41
N ARG A 107 -12.48 -3.76 13.05
CA ARG A 107 -11.78 -3.45 11.80
C ARG A 107 -12.57 -3.88 10.56
N ILE A 108 -13.15 -5.09 10.60
CA ILE A 108 -14.01 -5.62 9.54
C ILE A 108 -15.23 -4.73 9.34
N GLU A 109 -15.79 -4.18 10.41
CA GLU A 109 -16.92 -3.25 10.30
C GLU A 109 -16.52 -1.92 9.63
N VAL A 110 -15.33 -1.38 9.91
CA VAL A 110 -14.78 -0.23 9.18
C VAL A 110 -14.65 -0.53 7.68
N ILE A 111 -14.13 -1.71 7.34
CA ILE A 111 -13.98 -2.15 5.95
C ILE A 111 -15.34 -2.31 5.27
N ARG A 112 -16.33 -2.91 5.95
CA ARG A 112 -17.70 -3.06 5.45
C ARG A 112 -18.33 -1.71 5.15
N GLN A 113 -18.13 -0.71 6.01
CA GLN A 113 -18.60 0.65 5.78
C GLN A 113 -17.92 1.31 4.57
N ALA A 114 -16.61 1.08 4.37
CA ALA A 114 -15.91 1.54 3.18
C ALA A 114 -16.48 0.92 1.90
N VAL A 115 -16.69 -0.40 1.89
CA VAL A 115 -17.31 -1.11 0.76
C VAL A 115 -18.72 -0.58 0.48
N ALA A 116 -19.56 -0.44 1.51
CA ALA A 116 -20.92 0.09 1.38
C ALA A 116 -20.97 1.54 0.88
N SER A 117 -19.92 2.33 1.12
CA SER A 117 -19.80 3.68 0.58
C SER A 117 -19.50 3.71 -0.93
N GLY A 118 -19.06 2.59 -1.53
CA GLY A 118 -18.69 2.53 -2.95
C GLY A 118 -17.30 3.10 -3.25
N VAL A 119 -16.31 2.83 -2.40
CA VAL A 119 -14.89 3.09 -2.73
C VAL A 119 -14.48 2.30 -3.98
N SER A 120 -13.49 2.78 -4.73
CA SER A 120 -13.09 2.12 -5.98
C SER A 120 -12.37 0.79 -5.75
N TRP A 121 -11.54 0.74 -4.71
CA TRP A 121 -10.82 -0.45 -4.28
C TRP A 121 -10.83 -0.60 -2.75
N VAL A 122 -10.73 -1.82 -2.27
CA VAL A 122 -10.53 -2.15 -0.85
C VAL A 122 -9.40 -3.16 -0.69
N ASP A 123 -8.54 -2.97 0.31
CA ASP A 123 -7.49 -3.92 0.68
C ASP A 123 -8.03 -4.89 1.74
N LEU A 124 -7.98 -6.20 1.45
CA LEU A 124 -8.39 -7.27 2.35
C LEU A 124 -7.19 -8.19 2.60
N GLU A 125 -6.77 -8.32 3.85
CA GLU A 125 -5.66 -9.23 4.17
C GLU A 125 -6.04 -10.70 3.97
N LEU A 126 -5.08 -11.48 3.45
CA LEU A 126 -5.21 -12.91 3.20
C LEU A 126 -5.31 -13.77 4.47
N ASP A 127 -5.11 -13.18 5.65
CA ASP A 127 -5.26 -13.83 6.95
C ASP A 127 -6.51 -13.36 7.72
N ILE A 128 -7.38 -12.55 7.11
CA ILE A 128 -8.76 -12.39 7.58
C ILE A 128 -9.41 -13.79 7.54
N GLU A 129 -10.22 -14.10 8.57
CA GLU A 129 -10.96 -15.35 8.65
C GLU A 129 -11.74 -15.60 7.35
N GLU A 130 -11.71 -16.85 6.87
CA GLU A 130 -12.13 -17.20 5.51
C GLU A 130 -13.59 -16.81 5.24
N GLN A 131 -14.49 -17.07 6.19
CA GLN A 131 -15.91 -16.77 6.05
C GLN A 131 -16.17 -15.26 6.02
N GLU A 132 -15.54 -14.47 6.89
CA GLU A 132 -15.63 -13.01 6.88
C GLU A 132 -15.02 -12.41 5.60
N ARG A 133 -13.85 -12.90 5.17
CA ARG A 133 -13.20 -12.43 3.94
C ARG A 133 -14.05 -12.73 2.71
N ALA A 134 -14.65 -13.92 2.62
CA ALA A 134 -15.54 -14.28 1.52
C ALA A 134 -16.78 -13.38 1.49
N ALA A 135 -17.36 -13.08 2.65
CA ALA A 135 -18.51 -12.17 2.75
C ALA A 135 -18.15 -10.73 2.33
N LEU A 136 -16.96 -10.23 2.72
CA LEU A 136 -16.48 -8.91 2.29
C LEU A 136 -16.20 -8.87 0.79
N PHE A 137 -15.63 -9.94 0.21
CA PHE A 137 -15.39 -10.05 -1.22
C PHE A 137 -16.69 -10.02 -2.02
N GLU A 138 -17.72 -10.75 -1.58
CA GLU A 138 -19.05 -10.73 -2.20
C GLU A 138 -19.69 -9.32 -2.11
N GLN A 139 -19.63 -8.68 -0.94
CA GLN A 139 -20.12 -7.31 -0.75
C GLN A 139 -19.39 -6.31 -1.64
N ALA A 140 -18.07 -6.46 -1.81
CA ALA A 140 -17.27 -5.62 -2.70
C ALA A 140 -17.70 -5.79 -4.15
N ALA A 141 -17.90 -7.03 -4.61
CA ALA A 141 -18.39 -7.33 -5.95
C ALA A 141 -19.78 -6.72 -6.21
N GLU A 142 -20.71 -6.84 -5.26
CA GLU A 142 -22.04 -6.22 -5.34
C GLU A 142 -22.00 -4.70 -5.42
N ALA A 143 -21.06 -4.07 -4.71
CA ALA A 143 -20.85 -2.63 -4.71
C ALA A 143 -20.05 -2.11 -5.93
N GLY A 144 -19.49 -3.01 -6.76
CA GLY A 144 -18.58 -2.64 -7.84
C GLY A 144 -17.19 -2.18 -7.37
N THR A 145 -16.84 -2.52 -6.13
CA THR A 145 -15.53 -2.24 -5.50
C THR A 145 -14.57 -3.36 -5.84
N LYS A 146 -13.37 -3.03 -6.33
CA LYS A 146 -12.32 -4.03 -6.59
C LYS A 146 -11.57 -4.40 -5.32
N VAL A 147 -11.11 -5.64 -5.22
CA VAL A 147 -10.42 -6.17 -4.03
C VAL A 147 -8.93 -6.36 -4.30
N VAL A 148 -8.10 -5.81 -3.42
CA VAL A 148 -6.69 -6.18 -3.30
C VAL A 148 -6.54 -7.21 -2.20
N ALA A 149 -6.24 -8.46 -2.57
CA ALA A 149 -5.94 -9.52 -1.63
C ALA A 149 -4.48 -9.41 -1.18
N SER A 150 -4.27 -8.97 0.06
CA SER A 150 -2.94 -8.52 0.51
C SER A 150 -2.31 -9.42 1.56
N HIS A 151 -0.99 -9.50 1.56
CA HIS A 151 -0.23 -10.13 2.64
C HIS A 151 1.08 -9.38 2.88
N HIS A 152 1.36 -9.09 4.15
CA HIS A 152 2.60 -8.49 4.60
C HIS A 152 3.31 -9.44 5.54
N ASP A 153 4.51 -9.87 5.16
CA ASP A 153 5.43 -10.55 6.06
C ASP A 153 6.43 -9.52 6.57
N MET A 154 6.39 -9.27 7.88
CA MET A 154 7.24 -8.26 8.51
C MET A 154 8.60 -8.81 8.97
N GLU A 155 8.82 -10.12 8.85
CA GLU A 155 9.99 -10.80 9.41
C GLU A 155 11.01 -11.16 8.33
N SER A 156 10.56 -11.71 7.21
CA SER A 156 11.47 -12.26 6.21
C SER A 156 10.95 -12.21 4.77
N THR A 157 11.82 -12.58 3.83
CA THR A 157 11.50 -12.78 2.42
C THR A 157 11.64 -14.28 2.11
N PRO A 158 10.57 -14.97 1.68
CA PRO A 158 10.64 -16.36 1.26
C PRO A 158 11.46 -16.54 -0.02
N LYS A 159 11.71 -17.79 -0.40
CA LYS A 159 12.33 -18.08 -1.70
C LYS A 159 11.35 -17.80 -2.82
N SER A 160 11.88 -17.48 -4.00
CA SER A 160 11.10 -17.24 -5.21
C SER A 160 10.00 -18.29 -5.47
N ALA A 161 10.32 -19.59 -5.36
CA ALA A 161 9.35 -20.67 -5.57
C ALA A 161 8.18 -20.68 -4.55
N ASP A 162 8.45 -20.29 -3.30
CA ASP A 162 7.43 -20.21 -2.26
C ASP A 162 6.50 -19.02 -2.51
N ILE A 163 7.07 -17.89 -2.96
CA ILE A 163 6.29 -16.70 -3.37
C ILE A 163 5.37 -17.05 -4.55
N GLN A 164 5.89 -17.74 -5.57
CA GLN A 164 5.09 -18.18 -6.72
C GLN A 164 3.91 -19.08 -6.30
N SER A 165 4.18 -20.04 -5.41
CA SER A 165 3.15 -20.94 -4.87
C SER A 165 2.08 -20.15 -4.11
N PHE A 166 2.50 -19.21 -3.26
CA PHE A 166 1.59 -18.35 -2.50
C PHE A 166 0.72 -17.47 -3.40
N VAL A 167 1.28 -16.91 -4.48
CA VAL A 167 0.51 -16.15 -5.50
C VAL A 167 -0.54 -17.04 -6.16
N ALA A 168 -0.17 -18.25 -6.57
CA ALA A 168 -1.08 -19.18 -7.24
C ALA A 168 -2.28 -19.56 -6.36
N GLU A 169 -2.05 -19.77 -5.06
CA GLU A 169 -3.10 -20.06 -4.07
C GLU A 169 -3.99 -18.84 -3.78
N SER A 170 -3.42 -17.65 -3.84
CA SER A 170 -4.06 -16.41 -3.39
C SER A 170 -4.87 -15.69 -4.49
N ARG A 171 -4.60 -15.96 -5.77
CA ARG A 171 -5.19 -15.21 -6.90
C ARG A 171 -6.72 -15.22 -6.98
N GLN A 172 -7.37 -16.18 -6.32
CA GLN A 172 -8.83 -16.30 -6.29
C GLN A 172 -9.52 -15.38 -5.26
N TYR A 173 -8.75 -14.77 -4.35
CA TYR A 173 -9.31 -13.99 -3.22
C TYR A 173 -9.36 -12.48 -3.49
N GLY A 174 -8.98 -12.03 -4.68
CA GLY A 174 -8.92 -10.60 -5.03
C GLY A 174 -8.85 -10.40 -6.54
N ASP A 175 -9.17 -9.18 -6.98
CA ASP A 175 -8.90 -8.73 -8.35
C ASP A 175 -7.39 -8.50 -8.59
N THR A 176 -6.64 -8.23 -7.52
CA THR A 176 -5.18 -8.08 -7.53
C THR A 176 -4.58 -8.73 -6.29
N VAL A 177 -3.53 -9.53 -6.45
CA VAL A 177 -2.73 -10.05 -5.32
C VAL A 177 -1.64 -9.04 -4.96
N LYS A 178 -1.52 -8.67 -3.68
CA LYS A 178 -0.48 -7.76 -3.18
C LYS A 178 0.35 -8.45 -2.12
N LEU A 179 1.65 -8.63 -2.38
CA LEU A 179 2.57 -9.25 -1.43
C LEU A 179 3.70 -8.27 -1.10
N CYS A 180 3.95 -8.09 0.20
CA CYS A 180 5.00 -7.20 0.68
C CYS A 180 5.84 -7.91 1.76
N TYR A 181 7.09 -8.19 1.46
CA TYR A 181 7.98 -8.94 2.35
C TYR A 181 9.06 -8.06 2.98
N ARG A 182 9.51 -8.41 4.19
CA ARG A 182 10.68 -7.78 4.81
C ARG A 182 11.95 -8.23 4.10
N SER A 183 12.61 -7.28 3.44
CA SER A 183 13.91 -7.42 2.80
C SER A 183 15.01 -7.00 3.75
N ASN A 184 15.93 -7.92 4.06
CA ASN A 184 17.10 -7.69 4.91
C ASN A 184 18.37 -7.42 4.08
N GLY A 185 18.24 -7.33 2.75
CA GLY A 185 19.32 -6.96 1.84
C GLY A 185 19.01 -7.28 0.39
N HIS A 186 19.94 -6.93 -0.50
CA HIS A 186 19.78 -7.09 -1.95
C HIS A 186 19.49 -8.54 -2.41
N GLY A 187 19.92 -9.56 -1.66
CA GLY A 187 19.59 -10.96 -1.96
C GLY A 187 18.08 -11.26 -1.86
N ASP A 188 17.40 -10.67 -0.88
CA ASP A 188 15.96 -10.78 -0.73
C ASP A 188 15.24 -10.03 -1.85
N GLY A 189 15.71 -8.82 -2.20
CA GLY A 189 15.24 -8.07 -3.37
C GLY A 189 15.35 -8.87 -4.67
N LEU A 190 16.46 -9.60 -4.87
CA LEU A 190 16.63 -10.49 -6.02
C LEU A 190 15.65 -11.68 -6.00
N SER A 191 15.36 -12.27 -4.83
CA SER A 191 14.34 -13.33 -4.69
C SER A 191 12.95 -12.85 -5.12
N LEU A 192 12.59 -11.61 -4.73
CA LEU A 192 11.33 -10.98 -5.15
C LEU A 192 11.30 -10.73 -6.66
N CYS A 193 12.39 -10.20 -7.23
CA CYS A 193 12.52 -9.99 -8.68
C CYS A 193 12.47 -11.30 -9.46
N GLU A 194 13.08 -12.38 -8.96
CA GLU A 194 13.02 -13.71 -9.57
C GLU A 194 11.58 -14.24 -9.57
N ALA A 195 10.85 -14.13 -8.45
CA ALA A 195 9.44 -14.52 -8.41
C ALA A 195 8.58 -13.69 -9.38
N ALA A 196 8.76 -12.37 -9.40
CA ALA A 196 8.05 -11.47 -10.32
C ALA A 196 8.34 -11.82 -11.78
N TRP A 197 9.60 -12.13 -12.10
CA TRP A 197 10.02 -12.54 -13.42
C TRP A 197 9.35 -13.85 -13.84
N GLU A 198 9.33 -14.89 -13.00
CA GLU A 198 8.70 -16.17 -13.34
C GLU A 198 7.18 -16.07 -13.52
N LEU A 199 6.52 -15.11 -12.85
CA LEU A 199 5.06 -14.90 -12.93
C LEU A 199 4.62 -14.00 -14.11
N ARG A 200 5.54 -13.29 -14.76
CA ARG A 200 5.23 -12.20 -15.71
C ARG A 200 4.44 -12.59 -16.96
N ASP A 201 4.47 -13.88 -17.33
CA ASP A 201 3.85 -14.40 -18.55
C ASP A 201 2.40 -14.91 -18.29
N ASP A 202 1.92 -14.90 -17.04
CA ASP A 202 0.52 -15.20 -16.70
C ASP A 202 -0.37 -13.98 -16.96
N ALA A 203 -1.02 -13.95 -18.12
CA ALA A 203 -1.86 -12.83 -18.54
C ALA A 203 -3.13 -12.63 -17.71
N ASP A 204 -3.56 -13.65 -16.95
CA ASP A 204 -4.74 -13.57 -16.08
C ASP A 204 -4.38 -13.12 -14.65
N LEU A 205 -3.09 -12.95 -14.35
CA LEU A 205 -2.61 -12.56 -13.02
C LEU A 205 -2.46 -11.04 -12.91
N SER A 206 -3.20 -10.45 -11.97
CA SER A 206 -2.95 -9.09 -11.50
C SER A 206 -2.13 -9.11 -10.21
N LEU A 207 -0.93 -8.52 -10.24
CA LEU A 207 0.06 -8.63 -9.16
C LEU A 207 0.66 -7.28 -8.75
N ALA A 208 0.88 -7.12 -7.46
CA ALA A 208 1.76 -6.12 -6.84
C ALA A 208 2.70 -6.82 -5.83
N LEU A 209 3.92 -7.12 -6.24
CA LEU A 209 4.98 -7.72 -5.43
C LEU A 209 6.05 -6.67 -5.12
N MET A 210 6.43 -6.60 -3.85
CA MET A 210 7.37 -5.60 -3.35
C MET A 210 8.06 -6.05 -2.06
N GLY A 211 9.14 -5.36 -1.71
CA GLY A 211 9.80 -5.51 -0.41
C GLY A 211 9.73 -4.23 0.42
N GLN A 212 9.95 -4.39 1.72
CA GLN A 212 10.27 -3.32 2.67
C GLN A 212 11.65 -3.56 3.26
N GLY A 213 12.50 -2.54 3.24
CA GLY A 213 13.91 -2.64 3.62
C GLY A 213 14.84 -2.66 2.40
N VAL A 214 16.14 -2.71 2.66
CA VAL A 214 17.21 -2.58 1.64
C VAL A 214 16.97 -3.55 0.47
N GLY A 215 16.91 -3.02 -0.75
CA GLY A 215 16.69 -3.78 -1.99
C GLY A 215 15.23 -4.17 -2.26
N GLY A 216 14.29 -3.84 -1.37
CA GLY A 216 12.87 -4.11 -1.54
C GLY A 216 12.16 -3.21 -2.58
N ASP A 217 12.84 -2.17 -3.04
CA ASP A 217 12.39 -1.24 -4.08
C ASP A 217 12.61 -1.79 -5.50
N MET A 218 13.52 -2.76 -5.69
CA MET A 218 13.83 -3.33 -7.02
C MET A 218 12.60 -3.84 -7.78
N PRO A 219 11.66 -4.59 -7.15
CA PRO A 219 10.43 -5.02 -7.83
C PRO A 219 9.54 -3.85 -8.28
N ARG A 220 9.60 -2.72 -7.58
CA ARG A 220 8.85 -1.49 -7.94
C ARG A 220 9.46 -0.83 -9.17
N ILE A 221 10.78 -0.63 -9.15
CA ILE A 221 11.52 0.01 -10.23
C ILE A 221 11.39 -0.79 -11.54
N HIS A 222 11.49 -2.11 -11.45
CA HIS A 222 11.43 -2.99 -12.62
C HIS A 222 10.03 -3.56 -12.91
N ALA A 223 9.00 -3.04 -12.26
CA ALA A 223 7.63 -3.52 -12.41
C ALA A 223 7.12 -3.63 -13.86
N PRO A 224 7.41 -2.69 -14.78
CA PRO A 224 7.01 -2.85 -16.19
C PRO A 224 7.62 -4.09 -16.86
N MET A 225 8.87 -4.43 -16.52
CA MET A 225 9.57 -5.60 -17.04
C MET A 225 9.01 -6.92 -16.47
N PHE A 226 8.43 -6.87 -15.27
CA PHE A 226 7.81 -8.01 -14.60
C PHE A 226 6.32 -8.15 -14.89
N SER A 227 5.75 -7.33 -15.78
CA SER A 227 4.32 -7.28 -16.07
C SER A 227 3.44 -7.09 -14.82
N GLN A 228 3.96 -6.43 -13.76
CA GLN A 228 3.15 -6.15 -12.58
C GLN A 228 2.03 -5.19 -12.96
N SER A 229 0.83 -5.39 -12.41
CA SER A 229 -0.34 -4.59 -12.76
C SER A 229 -0.47 -3.34 -11.90
N LEU A 230 0.12 -3.35 -10.70
CA LEU A 230 0.02 -2.27 -9.72
C LEU A 230 1.34 -2.11 -8.96
N VAL A 231 1.81 -0.87 -8.82
CA VAL A 231 3.02 -0.52 -8.08
C VAL A 231 2.71 0.51 -7.01
N TYR A 232 3.20 0.27 -5.80
CA TYR A 232 3.06 1.24 -4.71
C TYR A 232 4.28 2.18 -4.66
N ALA A 233 4.02 3.47 -4.54
CA ALA A 233 5.00 4.53 -4.39
C ALA A 233 4.60 5.46 -3.23
N THR A 234 5.54 6.30 -2.79
CA THR A 234 5.34 7.26 -1.69
C THR A 234 5.48 8.72 -2.16
N LEU A 235 4.97 9.65 -1.34
CA LEU A 235 5.22 11.09 -1.46
C LEU A 235 6.44 11.57 -0.65
N GLU A 236 6.99 10.70 0.19
CA GLU A 236 8.20 10.99 0.95
C GLU A 236 9.38 11.25 -0.01
N THR A 237 10.34 12.06 0.42
CA THR A 237 11.51 12.45 -0.39
C THR A 237 12.82 12.27 0.36
N ASP A 238 12.81 11.45 1.42
CA ASP A 238 14.00 11.21 2.24
C ASP A 238 15.05 10.42 1.45
N PHE A 239 16.32 10.77 1.62
CA PHE A 239 17.42 10.10 0.91
C PHE A 239 17.58 8.62 1.30
N ASN A 240 16.98 8.19 2.41
CA ASN A 240 17.02 6.82 2.92
C ASN A 240 15.83 5.95 2.44
N LEU A 241 14.98 6.45 1.54
CA LEU A 241 13.88 5.65 1.00
C LEU A 241 14.32 4.31 0.40
N PRO A 242 15.44 4.20 -0.34
CA PRO A 242 15.93 2.91 -0.83
C PRO A 242 16.27 1.94 0.30
N ASP A 243 16.79 2.43 1.43
CA ASP A 243 17.07 1.59 2.62
C ASP A 243 15.79 1.03 3.25
N ARG A 244 14.64 1.66 2.95
CA ARG A 244 13.30 1.24 3.36
C ARG A 244 12.56 0.47 2.28
N GLY A 245 13.16 0.22 1.11
CA GLY A 245 12.51 -0.47 -0.02
C GLY A 245 11.37 0.34 -0.64
N MET A 246 11.41 1.66 -0.46
CA MET A 246 10.42 2.60 -0.95
C MET A 246 11.00 3.45 -2.07
N ILE A 247 10.13 3.96 -2.94
CA ILE A 247 10.50 4.88 -4.00
C ILE A 247 9.46 5.98 -4.12
N ASN A 248 9.92 7.22 -4.26
CA ASN A 248 9.05 8.36 -4.51
C ASN A 248 8.40 8.23 -5.90
N VAL A 249 7.15 8.66 -6.03
CA VAL A 249 6.42 8.59 -7.32
C VAL A 249 7.14 9.29 -8.47
N ARG A 250 7.78 10.44 -8.25
CA ARG A 250 8.56 11.14 -9.27
C ARG A 250 9.80 10.36 -9.66
N ASP A 251 10.53 9.85 -8.67
CA ASP A 251 11.74 9.07 -8.91
C ASP A 251 11.45 7.75 -9.64
N LEU A 252 10.32 7.11 -9.33
CA LEU A 252 9.85 5.92 -10.04
C LEU A 252 9.61 6.21 -11.52
N ARG A 253 8.92 7.31 -11.82
CA ARG A 253 8.65 7.73 -13.22
C ARG A 253 9.93 8.08 -13.97
N ILE A 254 10.85 8.79 -13.33
CA ILE A 254 12.18 9.10 -13.89
C ILE A 254 12.94 7.81 -14.15
N ALA A 255 12.93 6.86 -13.21
CA ALA A 255 13.60 5.58 -13.38
C ALA A 255 13.02 4.80 -14.56
N TRP A 256 11.70 4.76 -14.72
CA TRP A 256 11.05 4.12 -15.86
C TRP A 256 11.44 4.76 -17.19
N GLU A 257 11.45 6.09 -17.27
CA GLU A 257 11.92 6.82 -18.46
C GLU A 257 13.38 6.48 -18.78
N MET A 258 14.26 6.53 -17.77
CA MET A 258 15.70 6.23 -17.93
C MET A 258 15.96 4.77 -18.35
N LEU A 259 15.12 3.84 -17.89
CA LEU A 259 15.20 2.42 -18.24
C LEU A 259 14.53 2.09 -19.58
N GLY A 260 13.90 3.07 -20.24
CA GLY A 260 13.18 2.87 -21.49
C GLY A 260 11.84 2.14 -21.33
N TYR A 261 11.31 2.07 -20.11
CA TYR A 261 9.94 1.63 -19.87
C TYR A 261 9.00 2.75 -20.29
N SER A 262 8.61 2.73 -21.56
CA SER A 262 7.64 3.66 -22.14
C SER A 262 6.45 2.89 -22.68
N GLU A 263 5.28 3.53 -22.65
CA GLU A 263 4.22 3.16 -23.57
C GLU A 263 4.80 3.43 -24.97
N ASP A 264 4.98 2.37 -25.76
CA ASP A 264 5.56 2.48 -27.09
C ASP A 264 4.87 3.65 -27.82
N SER A 265 5.63 4.70 -28.15
CA SER A 265 5.17 5.65 -29.16
C SER A 265 5.01 4.80 -30.41
N GLU A 266 3.77 4.60 -30.85
CA GLU A 266 3.47 3.97 -32.14
C GLU A 266 4.41 4.57 -33.21
N GLU A 267 5.40 3.79 -33.65
CA GLU A 267 6.13 4.00 -34.91
C GLU A 267 5.43 3.25 -36.05
#